data_AF-A0A3C1C2V7-F1
#
_entry.id   AF-A0A3C1C2V7-F1
#
_cell.length_a   1.000
_cell.length_b   1.000
_cell.length_c   1.000
_cell.angle_alpha   90.00
_cell.angle_beta   90.00
_cell.angle_gamma   90.00
#
_symmetry.space_group_name_H-M   'P 1'
#
loop_
_entity.id
_entity.type
_entity.pdbx_description
1 polymer ?
#
loop_
_entity_poly.entity_id
_entity_poly.type
_entity_poly.pdbx_seq_one_letter_code
_entity_poly.pdbx_strand_id
1 'polypeptide(L)'
;MLRPYQAALRRYLKKGASASLLPAMKLGRQAVAFGLETLDLALIHEQSMMAQMKAPGTAAARSRMVLRSRKFFAEAIVAMEESELVREALGDQVFEWFLRNKRAEWMSYHT
;
A
#
# COMPACT_ATOMS: atom_id res chain seq x y z
N MET A 1 -7.84 -8.21 -5.22
CA MET A 1 -7.37 -6.82 -5.01
C MET A 1 -6.28 -6.35 -6.00
N LEU A 2 -5.41 -7.23 -6.52
CA LEU A 2 -4.27 -6.87 -7.38
C LEU A 2 -4.61 -6.01 -8.62
N ARG A 3 -5.57 -6.43 -9.46
CA ARG A 3 -5.90 -5.71 -10.71
C ARG A 3 -6.37 -4.25 -10.48
N PRO A 4 -7.33 -3.98 -9.57
CA PRO A 4 -7.71 -2.61 -9.19
C PRO A 4 -6.53 -1.77 -8.68
N TYR A 5 -5.68 -2.35 -7.83
CA TYR A 5 -4.52 -1.66 -7.26
C TYR A 5 -3.53 -1.26 -8.35
N GLN A 6 -3.16 -2.21 -9.21
CA GLN A 6 -2.24 -2.00 -10.33
C GLN A 6 -2.77 -0.93 -11.30
N ALA A 7 -4.07 -0.92 -11.59
CA ALA A 7 -4.69 0.08 -12.46
C ALA A 7 -4.64 1.49 -11.85
N ALA A 8 -4.95 1.61 -10.56
CA ALA A 8 -4.89 2.88 -9.84
C ALA A 8 -3.46 3.42 -9.75
N LEU A 9 -2.49 2.56 -9.41
CA LEU A 9 -1.08 2.92 -9.34
C LEU A 9 -0.56 3.38 -10.70
N ARG A 10 -0.84 2.63 -11.77
CA ARG A 10 -0.47 3.03 -13.15
C ARG A 10 -1.02 4.41 -13.51
N ARG A 11 -2.30 4.67 -13.20
CA ARG A 11 -2.93 5.96 -13.48
C ARG A 11 -2.30 7.09 -12.66
N TYR A 12 -1.98 6.84 -11.39
CA TYR A 12 -1.30 7.80 -10.52
C TYR A 12 0.09 8.17 -11.06
N LEU A 13 0.89 7.17 -11.43
CA LEU A 13 2.21 7.35 -11.99
C LEU A 13 2.17 8.13 -13.33
N LYS A 14 1.20 7.84 -14.20
CA LYS A 14 1.03 8.54 -15.48
C LYS A 14 0.61 10.01 -15.31
N LYS A 15 -0.26 10.32 -14.34
CA LYS A 15 -0.75 11.69 -14.12
C LYS A 15 0.25 12.60 -13.41
N GLY A 16 1.25 12.05 -12.73
CA GLY A 16 2.33 12.86 -12.18
C GLY A 16 1.87 13.75 -11.01
N ALA A 17 2.19 15.05 -11.06
CA ALA A 17 2.02 15.97 -9.92
C ALA A 17 0.57 16.32 -9.60
N SER A 18 -0.31 16.29 -10.59
CA SER A 18 -1.73 16.54 -10.44
C SER A 18 -2.54 15.30 -10.02
N ALA A 19 -1.88 14.17 -9.78
CA ALA A 19 -2.56 12.92 -9.48
C ALA A 19 -3.11 12.91 -8.04
N SER A 20 -4.42 12.68 -7.91
CA SER A 20 -5.07 12.48 -6.60
C SER A 20 -4.64 11.15 -5.95
N LEU A 21 -4.49 11.17 -4.63
CA LEU A 21 -4.20 10.00 -3.78
C LEU A 21 -5.46 9.32 -3.23
N LEU A 22 -6.66 9.89 -3.44
CA LEU A 22 -7.93 9.27 -3.03
C LEU A 22 -8.07 7.79 -3.47
N PRO A 23 -7.62 7.37 -4.68
CA PRO A 23 -7.64 5.97 -5.04
C PRO A 23 -6.77 5.08 -4.14
N ALA A 24 -5.61 5.56 -3.67
CA ALA A 24 -4.76 4.82 -2.74
C ALA A 24 -5.49 4.61 -1.41
N MET A 25 -6.06 5.68 -0.85
CA MET A 25 -6.80 5.62 0.41
C MET A 25 -8.01 4.68 0.33
N LYS A 26 -8.77 4.73 -0.78
CA LYS A 26 -9.90 3.82 -1.01
C LYS A 26 -9.43 2.37 -1.08
N LEU A 27 -8.32 2.10 -1.76
CA LEU A 27 -7.77 0.76 -1.84
C LEU A 27 -7.27 0.26 -0.48
N GLY A 28 -6.71 1.13 0.36
CA GLY A 28 -6.36 0.83 1.75
C GLY A 28 -7.55 0.35 2.57
N ARG A 29 -8.63 1.14 2.60
CA ARG A 29 -9.89 0.74 3.28
C ARG A 29 -10.50 -0.55 2.71
N GLN A 30 -10.45 -0.73 1.39
CA GLN A 30 -10.92 -1.95 0.76
C GLN A 30 -10.07 -3.16 1.14
N ALA A 31 -8.76 -3.01 1.32
CA ALA A 31 -7.88 -4.09 1.74
C ALA A 31 -8.31 -4.65 3.11
N VAL A 32 -8.65 -3.78 4.07
CA VAL A 32 -9.25 -4.18 5.36
C VAL A 32 -10.54 -4.96 5.18
N ALA A 33 -11.45 -4.46 4.34
CA ALA A 33 -12.72 -5.14 4.07
C ALA A 33 -12.55 -6.54 3.41
N PHE A 34 -11.43 -6.78 2.73
CA PHE A 34 -11.05 -8.08 2.18
C PHE A 34 -10.26 -8.96 3.15
N GLY A 35 -10.01 -8.51 4.39
CA GLY A 35 -9.20 -9.21 5.37
C GLY A 35 -7.71 -9.27 5.04
N LEU A 36 -7.23 -8.37 4.18
CA LEU A 36 -5.81 -8.31 3.81
C LEU A 36 -5.01 -7.63 4.91
N GLU A 37 -3.84 -8.19 5.20
CA GLU A 37 -2.88 -7.59 6.11
C GLU A 37 -1.95 -6.61 5.39
N THR A 38 -1.16 -5.86 6.17
CA THR A 38 -0.14 -4.94 5.64
C THR A 38 0.83 -5.65 4.71
N LEU A 39 1.22 -6.88 5.02
CA LEU A 39 2.14 -7.66 4.19
C LEU A 39 1.50 -8.04 2.84
N ASP A 40 0.23 -8.43 2.84
CA ASP A 40 -0.50 -8.72 1.59
C ASP A 40 -0.56 -7.50 0.68
N LEU A 41 -0.83 -6.33 1.27
CA LEU A 41 -0.87 -5.07 0.52
C LEU A 41 0.51 -4.66 0.02
N ALA A 42 1.58 -4.96 0.77
CA ALA A 42 2.96 -4.76 0.35
C ALA A 42 3.32 -5.64 -0.86
N LEU A 43 2.95 -6.93 -0.84
CA LEU A 43 3.16 -7.85 -1.97
C LEU A 43 2.38 -7.40 -3.22
N ILE A 44 1.13 -6.96 -3.05
CA ILE A 44 0.34 -6.38 -4.15
C ILE A 44 1.01 -5.13 -4.72
N HIS A 45 1.56 -4.28 -3.86
CA HIS A 45 2.29 -3.09 -4.27
C HIS A 45 3.55 -3.44 -5.07
N GLU A 46 4.36 -4.37 -4.57
CA GLU A 46 5.57 -4.87 -5.23
C GLU A 46 5.26 -5.42 -6.62
N GLN A 47 4.29 -6.34 -6.74
CA GLN A 47 3.89 -6.91 -8.02
C GLN A 47 3.39 -5.83 -9.00
N SER A 48 2.63 -4.85 -8.48
CA SER A 48 2.15 -3.74 -9.29
C SER A 48 3.29 -2.84 -9.78
N MET A 49 4.30 -2.63 -8.94
CA MET A 49 5.51 -1.87 -9.27
C MET A 49 6.39 -2.55 -10.30
N MET A 50 6.67 -3.84 -10.13
CA MET A 50 7.40 -4.65 -11.09
C MET A 50 6.75 -4.61 -12.48
N ALA A 51 5.40 -4.61 -12.52
CA ALA A 51 4.68 -4.48 -13.79
C ALA A 51 4.88 -3.12 -14.48
N GLN A 52 5.22 -2.04 -13.76
CA GLN A 52 5.56 -0.74 -14.34
C GLN A 52 7.03 -0.63 -14.74
N MET A 53 7.93 -1.31 -14.02
CA MET A 53 9.38 -1.26 -14.26
C MET A 53 9.80 -1.96 -15.56
N LYS A 54 8.93 -2.80 -16.15
CA LYS A 54 9.15 -3.40 -17.47
C LYS A 54 9.14 -2.38 -18.62
N ALA A 55 8.64 -1.16 -18.39
CA ALA A 55 8.63 -0.12 -19.41
C ALA A 55 10.02 0.52 -19.58
N PRO A 56 10.50 0.74 -20.82
CA PRO A 56 11.76 1.43 -21.08
C PRO A 56 11.69 2.89 -20.60
N GLY A 57 12.81 3.42 -20.08
CA GLY A 57 12.89 4.77 -19.54
C GLY A 57 14.25 5.12 -18.94
N THR A 58 14.48 6.40 -18.64
CA THR A 58 15.75 6.87 -18.05
C THR A 58 15.84 6.54 -16.56
N ALA A 59 17.06 6.47 -16.02
CA ALA A 59 17.27 6.25 -14.58
C ALA A 59 16.54 7.30 -13.73
N ALA A 60 16.61 8.58 -14.11
CA ALA A 60 15.89 9.65 -13.42
C ALA A 60 14.36 9.49 -13.46
N ALA A 61 13.81 9.01 -14.57
CA ALA A 61 12.37 8.72 -14.66
C ALA A 61 11.98 7.56 -13.73
N ARG A 62 12.81 6.51 -13.65
CA ARG A 62 12.60 5.38 -12.72
C ARG A 62 12.66 5.84 -11.25
N SER A 63 13.65 6.65 -10.88
CA SER A 63 13.76 7.19 -9.51
C SER A 63 12.52 8.01 -9.12
N ARG A 64 12.02 8.87 -10.02
CA ARG A 64 10.76 9.61 -9.79
C ARG A 64 9.56 8.68 -9.64
N MET A 65 9.48 7.63 -10.47
CA MET A 65 8.42 6.63 -10.38
C MET A 65 8.42 5.91 -9.02
N VAL A 66 9.59 5.48 -8.54
CA VAL A 66 9.75 4.84 -7.22
C VAL A 66 9.34 5.78 -6.09
N LEU A 67 9.77 7.05 -6.12
CA LEU A 67 9.37 8.02 -5.11
C LEU A 67 7.85 8.25 -5.08
N ARG A 68 7.22 8.31 -6.25
CA ARG A 68 5.76 8.45 -6.37
C ARG A 68 5.02 7.21 -5.87
N SER A 69 5.49 6.02 -6.22
CA SER A 69 4.84 4.79 -5.80
C SER A 69 4.90 4.61 -4.29
N ARG A 70 6.02 4.99 -3.66
CA ARG A 70 6.14 5.03 -2.19
C ARG A 70 5.08 5.92 -1.56
N LYS A 71 4.84 7.11 -2.12
CA LYS A 71 3.77 8.01 -1.64
C LYS A 71 2.39 7.35 -1.80
N PHE A 72 2.12 6.74 -2.95
CA PHE A 72 0.86 6.01 -3.17
C PHE A 72 0.67 4.86 -2.17
N PHE A 73 1.72 4.09 -1.89
CA PHE A 73 1.68 3.00 -0.94
C PHE A 73 1.42 3.50 0.49
N ALA A 74 2.13 4.54 0.92
CA ALA A 74 1.97 5.13 2.26
C ALA A 74 0.52 5.54 2.52
N GLU A 75 -0.15 6.20 1.57
CA GLU A 75 -1.55 6.61 1.73
C GLU A 75 -2.53 5.42 1.77
N ALA A 76 -2.19 4.30 1.10
CA ALA A 76 -2.97 3.08 1.20
C ALA A 76 -2.77 2.40 2.56
N ILE A 77 -1.55 2.41 3.12
CA ILE A 77 -1.26 1.89 4.46
C ILE A 77 -1.96 2.74 5.53
N VAL A 78 -1.80 4.06 5.50
CA VAL A 78 -2.45 4.97 6.46
C VAL A 78 -3.97 4.75 6.47
N ALA A 79 -4.59 4.70 5.29
CA ALA A 79 -6.04 4.47 5.21
C ALA A 79 -6.47 3.06 5.62
N MET A 80 -5.57 2.08 5.59
CA MET A 80 -5.82 0.72 6.08
C MET A 80 -5.71 0.70 7.62
N GLU A 81 -4.74 1.41 8.19
CA GLU A 81 -4.53 1.55 9.64
C GLU A 81 -5.63 2.39 10.32
N GLU A 82 -6.10 3.45 9.67
CA GLU A 82 -7.16 4.34 10.17
C GLU A 82 -8.58 3.77 10.00
N SER A 83 -8.73 2.63 9.31
CA SER A 83 -10.06 2.09 9.01
C SER A 83 -10.72 1.52 10.28
N GLU A 84 -11.81 2.17 10.69
CA GLU A 84 -12.64 1.90 11.88
C GLU A 84 -13.04 0.42 12.06
N LEU A 85 -13.10 -0.35 10.96
CA LEU A 85 -13.40 -1.78 10.93
C LEU A 85 -12.45 -2.65 11.77
N VAL A 86 -11.18 -2.25 11.93
CA VAL A 86 -10.23 -2.98 12.79
C VAL A 86 -10.44 -2.62 14.27
N ARG A 87 -10.92 -1.40 14.54
CA ARG A 87 -11.16 -0.87 15.88
C ARG A 87 -12.45 -1.40 16.49
N GLU A 88 -13.53 -1.46 15.71
CA GLU A 88 -14.82 -2.03 16.13
C GLU A 88 -14.78 -3.56 16.26
N ALA A 89 -13.99 -4.28 15.44
CA ALA A 89 -13.97 -5.75 15.46
C ALA A 89 -13.04 -6.38 16.53
N LEU A 90 -12.00 -5.67 16.98
CA LEU A 90 -11.00 -6.21 17.91
C LEU A 90 -11.01 -5.55 19.30
N GLY A 91 -11.57 -4.34 19.42
CA GLY A 91 -11.37 -3.49 20.60
C GLY A 91 -9.93 -2.96 20.72
N ASP A 92 -9.77 -1.83 21.41
CA ASP A 92 -8.51 -1.07 21.44
C ASP A 92 -7.29 -1.90 21.90
N GLN A 93 -7.46 -2.84 22.83
CA GLN A 93 -6.34 -3.61 23.38
C GLN A 93 -5.82 -4.72 22.47
N VAL A 94 -6.69 -5.38 21.70
CA VAL A 94 -6.29 -6.47 20.79
C VAL A 94 -5.68 -5.90 19.51
N PHE A 95 -6.13 -4.72 19.07
CA PHE A 95 -5.51 -3.99 17.98
C PHE A 95 -4.06 -3.59 18.30
N GLU A 96 -3.82 -3.04 19.50
CA GLU A 96 -2.48 -2.70 19.97
C GLU A 96 -1.57 -3.94 20.07
N TRP A 97 -2.11 -5.06 20.54
CA TRP A 97 -1.37 -6.33 20.56
C TRP A 97 -1.03 -6.83 19.15
N PHE A 98 -1.97 -6.80 18.20
CA PHE A 98 -1.75 -7.20 16.81
C PHE A 98 -0.67 -6.34 16.13
N LEU A 99 -0.71 -5.02 16.31
CA LEU A 99 0.30 -4.11 15.76
C LEU A 99 1.70 -4.33 16.35
N ARG A 100 1.80 -4.70 17.64
CA ARG A 100 3.08 -5.08 18.25
C ARG A 100 3.60 -6.39 17.67
N ASN A 101 2.73 -7.36 17.47
CA ASN A 101 3.11 -8.67 16.93
C ASN A 101 3.57 -8.58 15.47
N LYS A 102 2.88 -7.80 14.64
CA LYS A 102 3.27 -7.57 13.23
C LYS A 102 4.58 -6.79 13.09
N ARG A 103 4.86 -5.84 13.99
CA ARG A 103 6.18 -5.18 14.06
C ARG A 103 7.29 -6.15 14.44
N ALA A 104 7.03 -7.08 15.36
CA ALA A 104 8.00 -8.12 15.73
C ALA A 104 8.28 -9.09 14.57
N GLU A 105 7.26 -9.52 13.83
CA GLU A 105 7.44 -10.34 12.62
C GLU A 105 8.31 -9.62 11.58
N TRP A 106 8.05 -8.34 11.30
CA TRP A 106 8.84 -7.56 10.33
C TRP A 106 10.32 -7.46 10.72
N MET A 107 10.63 -7.28 12.00
CA MET A 107 12.01 -7.27 12.50
C MET A 107 12.70 -8.63 12.32
N SER A 108 11.94 -9.73 12.46
CA SER A 108 12.46 -11.08 12.26
C SER A 108 12.80 -11.41 10.80
N TYR A 109 12.18 -10.74 9.82
CA TYR A 109 12.53 -10.90 8.39
C TYR A 109 13.80 -10.14 7.98
N HIS A 110 14.32 -9.27 8.85
CA HIS A 110 15.49 -8.43 8.57
C HIS A 110 16.74 -8.85 9.37
N THR A 111 16.75 -10.07 9.92
CA THR A 111 17.92 -10.70 10.57
C THR A 111 18.27 -11.98 9.83
#